data_AF-A0A163GT80-F1
#
_entry.id   AF-A0A163GT80-F1
#
_cell.length_a   1.000
_cell.length_b   1.000
_cell.length_c   1.000
_cell.angle_alpha   90.00
_cell.angle_beta   90.00
_cell.angle_gamma   90.00
#
_symmetry.space_group_name_H-M   'P 1'
#
loop_
_entity.id
_entity.type
_entity.pdbx_description
1 polymer ?
#
loop_
_entity_poly.entity_id
_entity_poly.type
_entity_poly.pdbx_seq_one_letter_code
_entity_poly.pdbx_strand_id
1 'polypeptide(L)' 'MVKFEQITAVVLAAGLAIPSYWFFWSLAGGGGYDRRGMQNVNPAQVEESRSRELDPGLKAPPGP' A
#
# COMPACT_ATOMS: atom_id res chain seq x y z
N MET A 1 47.48 -12.08 -4.84
CA MET A 1 47.21 -10.63 -4.74
C MET A 1 45.90 -10.46 -4.01
N VAL A 2 45.94 -9.64 -2.96
CA VAL A 2 44.98 -9.30 -1.88
C VAL A 2 43.55 -9.89 -1.97
N LYS A 3 43.31 -11.01 -1.26
CA LYS A 3 41.95 -11.54 -1.00
C LYS A 3 41.20 -10.74 0.06
N PHE A 4 41.91 -10.13 1.00
CA PHE A 4 41.31 -9.45 2.14
C PHE A 4 40.55 -8.18 1.74
N GLU A 5 41.09 -7.37 0.84
CA GLU A 5 40.41 -6.17 0.33
C GLU A 5 39.07 -6.51 -0.35
N GLN A 6 39.04 -7.59 -1.13
CA GLN A 6 37.80 -8.10 -1.72
C GLN A 6 36.79 -8.58 -0.67
N ILE A 7 37.24 -9.33 0.33
CA ILE A 7 36.38 -9.79 1.43
C ILE A 7 35.82 -8.57 2.19
N THR A 8 36.68 -7.62 2.54
CA THR A 8 36.28 -6.37 3.20
C THR A 8 35.29 -5.58 2.36
N ALA A 9 35.51 -5.47 1.05
CA ALA A 9 34.60 -4.81 0.13
C ALA A 9 33.22 -5.47 0.11
N VAL A 10 33.15 -6.81 0.08
CA VAL A 10 31.88 -7.55 0.12
C VAL A 10 31.18 -7.40 1.46
N VAL A 11 31.92 -7.45 2.58
CA VAL A 11 31.36 -7.27 3.92
C VAL A 11 30.81 -5.86 4.09
N LEU A 12 31.54 -4.82 3.65
CA LEU A 12 31.06 -3.44 3.66
C LEU A 12 29.82 -3.27 2.78
N ALA A 13 29.85 -3.82 1.57
CA ALA A 13 28.72 -3.73 0.64
C ALA A 13 27.48 -4.41 1.22
N ALA A 14 27.60 -5.63 1.74
CA ALA A 14 26.48 -6.36 2.34
C ALA A 14 25.98 -5.69 3.63
N GLY A 15 26.91 -5.23 4.47
CA GLY A 15 26.63 -4.55 5.73
C GLY A 15 25.97 -3.19 5.55
N LEU A 16 26.23 -2.48 4.45
CA LEU A 16 25.49 -1.29 4.07
C LEU A 16 24.16 -1.65 3.40
N ALA A 17 24.18 -2.54 2.41
CA ALA A 17 23.01 -2.80 1.57
C ALA A 17 21.83 -3.42 2.32
N ILE A 18 22.06 -4.46 3.13
CA ILE A 18 20.99 -5.24 3.77
C ILE A 18 20.19 -4.37 4.77
N PRO A 19 20.82 -3.77 5.80
CA PRO A 19 20.07 -2.97 6.77
C PRO A 19 19.56 -1.66 6.18
N SER A 20 20.27 -1.03 5.24
CA SER A 20 19.75 0.16 4.56
C SER A 20 18.52 -0.15 3.73
N TYR A 21 18.52 -1.24 2.96
CA TYR A 21 17.33 -1.68 2.22
C TYR A 21 16.14 -1.88 3.17
N TRP A 22 16.33 -2.60 4.28
CA TRP A 22 15.27 -2.83 5.27
C TRP A 22 14.74 -1.54 5.91
N PHE A 23 15.64 -0.61 6.24
CA PHE A 23 15.30 0.69 6.83
C PHE A 23 14.52 1.57 5.85
N PHE A 24 15.02 1.74 4.63
CA PHE A 24 14.35 2.54 3.61
C PHE A 24 13.04 1.91 3.16
N TRP A 25 12.99 0.58 3.08
CA TRP A 25 11.75 -0.15 2.81
C TRP A 25 10.69 0.12 3.89
N SER A 26 11.08 0.16 5.17
CA SER A 26 10.17 0.49 6.28
C SER A 26 9.69 1.95 6.22
N LEU A 27 10.58 2.91 5.92
CA LEU A 27 10.21 4.32 5.78
C LEU A 27 9.34 4.61 4.56
N ALA A 28 9.53 3.88 3.47
CA ALA A 28 8.70 3.95 2.28
C ALA A 28 7.27 3.39 2.50
N GLY A 29 6.92 3.00 3.73
CA GLY A 29 5.62 2.41 4.05
C GLY A 29 5.57 0.90 3.86
N GLY A 30 6.71 0.20 3.98
CA GLY A 30 6.77 -1.26 4.10
C GLY A 30 6.06 -2.05 3.00
N GLY A 31 6.03 -1.53 1.76
CA GLY A 31 5.34 -2.17 0.63
C GLY A 31 3.89 -1.73 0.40
N GLY A 32 3.41 -0.66 1.03
CA GLY A 32 2.06 -0.11 0.83
C GLY A 32 2.08 1.20 0.04
N TYR A 33 1.97 1.12 -1.28
CA TYR A 33 1.45 2.21 -2.11
C TYR A 33 0.00 2.50 -1.72
N ASP A 34 -0.26 3.13 -0.58
CA ASP A 34 -1.60 3.65 -0.33
C ASP A 34 -1.61 4.85 0.64
N ARG A 35 -1.31 6.02 0.09
CA ARG A 35 -1.79 7.29 0.66
C ARG A 35 -2.52 8.15 -0.37
N ARG A 36 -2.90 7.55 -1.50
CA ARG A 36 -3.60 8.26 -2.59
C ARG A 36 -4.83 7.52 -3.14
N GLY A 37 -5.08 6.26 -2.74
CA GLY A 37 -6.26 5.48 -3.14
C GLY A 37 -7.28 5.25 -2.02
N MET A 38 -6.84 5.14 -0.77
CA MET A 38 -7.74 5.13 0.40
C MET A 38 -8.21 6.54 0.79
N GLN A 39 -8.65 7.32 -0.19
CA GLN A 39 -9.48 8.48 0.10
C GLN A 39 -10.88 7.96 0.46
N ASN A 40 -11.08 7.75 1.76
CA ASN A 40 -12.38 7.93 2.40
C ASN A 40 -13.53 7.04 1.91
N VAL A 41 -13.28 5.76 1.59
CA VAL A 41 -14.37 4.79 1.58
C VAL A 41 -14.66 4.42 3.03
N ASN A 42 -15.57 5.18 3.64
CA ASN A 42 -16.22 4.76 4.87
C ASN A 42 -16.95 3.44 4.56
N PRO A 43 -16.61 2.31 5.20
CA PRO A 43 -17.24 1.02 4.90
C PRO A 43 -18.76 1.05 5.08
N ALA A 44 -19.29 1.97 5.89
CA ALA A 44 -20.73 2.19 6.01
C ALA A 44 -21.40 2.70 4.71
N GLN A 45 -20.69 3.49 3.89
CA GLN A 45 -21.25 4.03 2.63
C GLN A 45 -21.23 3.01 1.49
N VAL A 46 -20.27 2.08 1.51
CA VAL A 46 -20.19 0.99 0.54
C VAL A 46 -21.34 0.01 0.76
N GLU A 47 -21.65 -0.30 2.02
CA GLU A 47 -22.77 -1.19 2.39
C GLU A 47 -24.14 -0.56 2.06
N GLU A 48 -24.32 0.74 2.31
CA GLU A 48 -25.56 1.47 2.02
C GLU A 48 -25.82 1.60 0.51
N SER A 49 -24.77 1.86 -0.28
CA SER A 49 -24.88 1.95 -1.75
C SER A 49 -25.22 0.59 -2.36
N ARG A 50 -24.61 -0.49 -1.85
CA ARG A 50 -24.90 -1.87 -2.28
C ARG A 50 -26.31 -2.31 -1.87
N SER A 51 -26.76 -1.89 -0.69
CA SER A 51 -28.13 -2.17 -0.21
C SER A 51 -29.18 -1.42 -1.02
N ARG A 52 -28.90 -0.17 -1.44
CA ARG A 52 -29.78 0.60 -2.35
C ARG A 52 -29.82 0.05 -3.77
N GLU A 53 -28.76 -0.59 -4.23
CA GLU A 53 -28.68 -1.19 -5.58
C GLU A 53 -29.38 -2.56 -5.64
N LEU A 54 -29.44 -3.28 -4.52
CA LEU A 54 -30.11 -4.57 -4.40
C LEU A 54 -31.64 -4.46 -4.22
N ASP A 55 -32.16 -3.25 -4.01
CA ASP A 55 -33.60 -2.98 -3.88
C ASP A 55 -34.11 -2.17 -5.10
N PRO A 56 -34.34 -2.82 -6.27
CA PRO A 56 -34.88 -2.14 -7.45
C PRO A 56 -36.38 -1.77 -7.31
N GLY A 57 -36.99 -1.99 -6.15
CA GLY A 57 -38.38 -1.65 -5.89
C GLY A 57 -38.53 -0.24 -5.33
N LEU A 58 -39.28 0.62 -6.05
CA LEU A 58 -39.76 1.96 -5.63
C LEU A 58 -38.90 3.16 -6.07
N LYS A 59 -38.42 3.20 -7.31
CA LYS A 59 -38.30 4.50 -8.00
C LYS A 59 -39.70 4.91 -8.47
N ALA A 60 -40.48 5.51 -7.58
CA ALA A 60 -41.72 6.17 -7.98
C ALA A 60 -41.39 7.25 -9.02
N PRO A 61 -42.13 7.34 -10.14
CA PRO A 61 -41.95 8.43 -11.09
C PRO A 61 -42.29 9.77 -10.42
N PRO A 62 -41.59 10.87 -10.74
CA PRO A 62 -42.02 12.19 -10.32
C PRO A 62 -43.41 12.44 -10.95
N GLY A 63 -44.41 12.66 -10.11
CA GLY A 63 -45.74 13.11 -10.55
C GLY A 63 -45.68 14.54 -11.12
N PRO A 64 -46.68 14.93 -11.93
CA PRO A 64 -46.70 16.17 -12.72
C PRO A 64 -46.68 17.44 -11.88
#